data_AF-A0A663F7M3-F1
#
_entry.id   AF-A0A663F7M3-F1
#
_cell.length_a   1.000
_cell.length_b   1.000
_cell.length_c   1.000
_cell.angle_alpha   90.00
_cell.angle_beta   90.00
_cell.angle_gamma   90.00
#
_symmetry.space_group_name_H-M   'P 1'
#
loop_
_entity.id
_entity.type
_entity.pdbx_description
1 polymer ?
#
loop_
_entity_poly.entity_id
_entity_poly.type
_entity_poly.pdbx_seq_one_letter_code
_entity_poly.pdbx_strand_id
1 'polypeptide(L)'
;MSSPVPVLLTFLALSACQGHMAALLQTSTLLKESIRLLSDPEMKVSCDKMNVTNIFAGNKKVDDMEILCKATTVTLEAQSCHKHLRGIYINLVKLVQMKSAVHKAPCPVAAGNTTSLCDFLEDLQKVLQRLVKDYSV
;
A
#
# COMPACT_ATOMS: atom_id res chain seq x y z
N MET A 1 5.61 -49.74 13.94
CA MET A 1 4.90 -48.47 14.22
C MET A 1 5.29 -47.48 13.13
N SER A 2 4.39 -47.19 12.19
CA SER A 2 4.65 -46.24 11.11
C SER A 2 4.50 -44.82 11.63
N SER A 3 5.55 -44.02 11.50
CA SER A 3 5.59 -42.62 11.94
C SER A 3 4.64 -41.76 11.07
N PRO A 4 3.75 -40.92 11.66
CA PRO A 4 2.84 -40.04 10.92
C PRO A 4 3.53 -38.80 10.31
N VAL A 5 4.85 -38.67 10.50
CA VAL A 5 5.67 -37.54 10.06
C VAL A 5 5.52 -37.20 8.56
N PRO A 6 5.47 -38.16 7.60
CA PRO A 6 5.34 -37.83 6.18
C PRO A 6 3.99 -37.17 5.83
N VAL A 7 2.93 -37.57 6.54
CA VAL A 7 1.56 -37.04 6.35
C VAL A 7 1.48 -35.63 6.91
N LEU A 8 2.07 -35.38 8.07
CA LEU A 8 2.10 -34.05 8.68
C LEU A 8 2.87 -33.03 7.80
N LEU A 9 3.98 -33.45 7.19
CA LEU A 9 4.79 -32.60 6.31
C LEU A 9 4.06 -32.23 5.01
N THR A 10 3.30 -33.15 4.44
CA THR A 10 2.49 -32.87 3.23
C THR A 10 1.33 -31.92 3.53
N PHE A 11 0.66 -32.05 4.68
CA PHE A 11 -0.36 -31.08 5.12
C PHE A 11 0.22 -29.69 5.39
N LEU A 12 1.42 -29.60 5.98
CA LEU A 12 2.10 -28.31 6.20
C LEU A 12 2.52 -27.65 4.87
N ALA A 13 3.03 -28.42 3.91
CA ALA A 13 3.38 -27.89 2.59
C ALA A 13 2.16 -27.39 1.80
N LEU A 14 1.06 -28.14 1.81
CA LEU A 14 -0.20 -27.75 1.15
C LEU A 14 -0.82 -26.49 1.78
N SER A 15 -0.83 -26.41 3.11
CA SER A 15 -1.36 -25.24 3.83
C SER A 15 -0.50 -23.98 3.60
N ALA A 16 0.82 -24.11 3.52
CA ALA A 16 1.73 -23.01 3.20
C ALA A 16 1.51 -22.48 1.77
N CYS A 17 1.35 -23.35 0.78
CA CYS A 17 1.09 -22.94 -0.61
C CYS A 17 -0.26 -22.23 -0.77
N GLN A 18 -1.30 -22.73 -0.10
CA GLN A 18 -2.63 -22.11 -0.15
C GLN A 18 -2.65 -20.75 0.57
N GLY A 19 -1.94 -20.61 1.68
CA GLY A 19 -1.77 -19.33 2.38
C GLY A 19 -1.05 -18.28 1.54
N HIS A 20 0.01 -18.67 0.82
CA HIS A 20 0.76 -17.74 -0.05
C HIS A 20 -0.10 -17.21 -1.21
N MET A 21 -0.84 -18.08 -1.87
CA MET A 21 -1.75 -17.69 -2.96
C MET A 21 -2.87 -16.76 -2.49
N ALA A 22 -3.47 -17.05 -1.32
CA ALA A 22 -4.49 -16.19 -0.73
C ALA A 22 -3.94 -14.80 -0.38
N ALA A 23 -2.76 -14.72 0.24
CA ALA A 23 -2.11 -13.46 0.57
C ALA A 23 -1.76 -12.64 -0.68
N LEU A 24 -1.33 -13.30 -1.75
CA LEU A 24 -0.99 -12.65 -3.01
C LEU A 24 -2.24 -12.13 -3.74
N LEU A 25 -3.32 -12.90 -3.79
CA LEU A 25 -4.62 -12.46 -4.31
C LEU A 25 -5.14 -11.23 -3.55
N GLN A 26 -5.13 -11.29 -2.22
CA GLN A 26 -5.56 -10.18 -1.37
C GLN A 26 -4.70 -8.92 -1.60
N THR A 27 -3.38 -9.08 -1.78
CA THR A 27 -2.48 -7.97 -2.14
C THR A 27 -2.91 -7.34 -3.46
N SER A 28 -3.14 -8.16 -4.49
CA SER A 28 -3.57 -7.71 -5.82
C SER A 28 -4.89 -6.93 -5.74
N THR A 29 -5.86 -7.43 -4.96
CA THR A 29 -7.15 -6.76 -4.75
C THR A 29 -6.98 -5.40 -4.09
N LEU A 30 -6.18 -5.30 -3.02
CA LEU A 30 -5.95 -4.04 -2.32
C LEU A 30 -5.25 -3.00 -3.22
N LEU A 31 -4.27 -3.42 -4.02
CA LEU A 31 -3.58 -2.54 -4.97
C LEU A 31 -4.54 -2.04 -6.06
N LYS A 32 -5.29 -2.95 -6.69
CA LYS A 32 -6.27 -2.60 -7.75
C LYS A 32 -7.35 -1.66 -7.22
N GLU A 33 -7.87 -1.91 -6.03
CA GLU A 33 -8.88 -1.04 -5.42
C GLU A 33 -8.30 0.34 -5.09
N SER A 34 -7.08 0.40 -4.57
CA SER A 34 -6.41 1.69 -4.31
C SER A 34 -6.22 2.50 -5.59
N ILE A 35 -5.80 1.87 -6.68
CA ILE A 35 -5.69 2.51 -8.00
C ILE A 35 -7.07 2.99 -8.48
N ARG A 36 -8.11 2.16 -8.35
CA ARG A 36 -9.49 2.52 -8.75
C ARG A 36 -9.96 3.78 -8.01
N LEU A 37 -9.74 3.85 -6.70
CA LEU A 37 -10.08 5.00 -5.87
C LEU A 37 -9.27 6.25 -6.27
N LEU A 38 -7.98 6.08 -6.59
CA LEU A 38 -7.12 7.17 -7.04
C LEU A 38 -7.48 7.72 -8.43
N SER A 39 -8.11 6.91 -9.27
CA SER A 39 -8.55 7.30 -10.61
C SER A 39 -9.86 8.09 -10.64
N ASP A 40 -10.48 8.36 -9.49
CA ASP A 40 -11.69 9.16 -9.42
C ASP A 40 -11.40 10.65 -9.74
N PRO A 41 -11.97 11.22 -10.82
CA PRO A 41 -11.74 12.61 -11.18
C PRO A 41 -12.20 13.60 -10.10
N GLU A 42 -13.23 13.28 -9.30
CA GLU A 42 -13.72 14.16 -8.22
C GLU A 42 -12.66 14.38 -7.13
N MET A 43 -11.79 13.39 -6.94
CA MET A 43 -10.74 13.46 -5.93
C MET A 43 -9.69 14.53 -6.27
N LYS A 44 -9.37 14.70 -7.56
CA LYS A 44 -8.43 15.76 -8.00
C LYS A 44 -9.01 17.16 -7.80
N VAL A 45 -10.32 17.32 -8.01
CA VAL A 45 -11.00 18.61 -7.87
C VAL A 45 -11.20 18.98 -6.40
N SER A 46 -11.58 18.02 -5.56
CA SER A 46 -11.89 18.26 -4.15
C SER A 46 -10.67 18.69 -3.32
N CYS A 47 -9.46 18.39 -3.80
CA CYS A 47 -8.22 18.50 -3.04
C CYS A 47 -7.15 19.38 -3.67
N ASP A 48 -7.51 20.19 -4.65
CA ASP A 48 -6.60 21.00 -5.47
C ASP A 48 -5.73 21.98 -4.66
N LYS A 49 -6.26 22.52 -3.56
CA LYS A 49 -5.59 23.53 -2.70
C LYS A 49 -4.83 22.95 -1.51
N MET A 50 -4.88 21.64 -1.30
CA MET A 50 -4.23 21.02 -0.15
C MET A 50 -2.76 20.74 -0.45
N ASN A 51 -1.88 21.17 0.46
CA ASN A 51 -0.48 20.77 0.45
C ASN A 51 -0.24 19.65 1.47
N VAL A 52 0.66 18.74 1.12
CA VAL A 52 1.06 17.62 1.96
C VAL A 52 2.57 17.46 1.99
N THR A 53 3.06 16.72 2.97
CA THR A 53 4.48 16.35 3.06
C THR A 53 4.90 15.56 1.82
N ASN A 54 5.95 16.03 1.14
CA ASN A 54 6.47 15.38 -0.05
C ASN A 54 7.40 14.22 0.33
N ILE A 55 6.83 13.01 0.45
CA ILE A 55 7.57 11.79 0.76
C ILE A 55 8.41 11.27 -0.42
N PHE A 56 8.22 11.85 -1.61
CA PHE A 56 8.97 11.55 -2.84
C PHE A 56 10.15 12.50 -3.04
N ALA A 57 10.32 13.50 -2.17
CA ALA A 57 11.43 14.46 -2.27
C ALA A 57 12.77 13.79 -1.96
N GLY A 58 13.70 13.84 -2.90
CA GLY A 58 15.09 13.38 -2.75
C GLY A 58 15.53 12.44 -3.88
N ASN A 59 16.83 12.42 -4.17
CA ASN A 59 17.41 11.62 -5.27
C ASN A 59 17.81 10.19 -4.83
N LYS A 60 17.22 9.68 -3.74
CA LYS A 60 17.51 8.33 -3.24
C LYS A 60 16.44 7.39 -3.74
N LYS A 61 16.86 6.20 -4.19
CA LYS A 61 15.92 5.09 -4.43
C LYS A 61 15.34 4.69 -3.07
N VAL A 62 14.14 5.17 -2.77
CA VAL A 62 13.39 4.77 -1.58
C VAL A 62 12.70 3.44 -1.88
N ASP A 63 12.73 2.53 -0.91
CA ASP A 63 12.06 1.23 -1.00
C ASP A 63 10.53 1.42 -1.15
N ASP A 64 9.89 0.63 -2.01
CA ASP A 64 8.46 0.80 -2.29
C ASP A 64 7.61 0.55 -1.03
N MET A 65 8.03 -0.34 -0.12
CA MET A 65 7.32 -0.54 1.15
C MET A 65 7.50 0.64 2.11
N GLU A 66 8.66 1.27 2.13
CA GLU A 66 8.88 2.51 2.88
C GLU A 66 7.97 3.64 2.34
N ILE A 67 7.87 3.76 1.01
CA ILE A 67 6.96 4.71 0.35
C ILE A 67 5.51 4.42 0.75
N LEU A 68 5.03 3.19 0.61
CA LEU A 68 3.66 2.82 0.99
C LEU A 68 3.39 3.12 2.46
N CYS A 69 4.35 2.84 3.34
CA CYS A 69 4.18 3.14 4.76
C CYS A 69 4.13 4.63 5.04
N LYS A 70 5.00 5.44 4.46
CA LYS A 70 4.93 6.91 4.61
C LYS A 70 3.64 7.49 4.01
N ALA A 71 3.16 6.92 2.91
CA ALA A 71 1.90 7.34 2.28
C ALA A 71 0.68 7.10 3.19
N THR A 72 0.72 6.12 4.11
CA THR A 72 -0.37 5.95 5.10
C THR A 72 -0.54 7.18 5.99
N THR A 73 0.54 7.85 6.38
CA THR A 73 0.47 9.06 7.20
C THR A 73 -0.09 10.23 6.41
N VAL A 74 0.43 10.44 5.19
CA VAL A 74 -0.05 11.53 4.32
C VAL A 74 -1.53 11.38 3.97
N THR A 75 -1.97 10.16 3.63
CA THR A 75 -3.38 9.88 3.31
C THR A 75 -4.30 9.97 4.52
N LEU A 76 -3.81 9.63 5.72
CA LEU A 76 -4.53 9.81 6.98
C LEU A 76 -4.73 11.29 7.31
N GLU A 77 -3.68 12.10 7.17
CA GLU A 77 -3.73 13.56 7.39
C GLU A 77 -4.65 14.26 6.40
N ALA A 78 -4.66 13.80 5.14
CA ALA A 78 -5.52 14.35 4.09
C ALA A 78 -6.94 13.76 4.03
N GLN A 79 -7.29 12.80 4.90
CA GLN A 79 -8.52 11.99 4.75
C GLN A 79 -9.82 12.81 4.73
N SER A 80 -9.83 14.00 5.33
CA SER A 80 -11.00 14.88 5.37
C SER A 80 -11.29 15.56 4.02
N CYS A 81 -10.31 15.55 3.11
CA CYS A 81 -10.43 16.24 1.84
C CYS A 81 -11.35 15.51 0.84
N HIS A 82 -11.32 14.18 0.83
CA HIS A 82 -12.16 13.38 -0.06
C HIS A 82 -12.47 12.02 0.55
N LYS A 83 -13.71 11.54 0.40
CA LYS A 83 -14.20 10.28 0.97
C LYS A 83 -13.33 9.06 0.62
N HIS A 84 -12.71 9.05 -0.56
CA HIS A 84 -11.86 7.95 -1.02
C HIS A 84 -10.50 7.88 -0.32
N LEU A 85 -9.98 8.99 0.22
CA LEU A 85 -8.68 9.00 0.89
C LEU A 85 -8.69 8.12 2.14
N ARG A 86 -9.82 8.02 2.84
CA ARG A 86 -9.99 7.06 3.94
C ARG A 86 -9.87 5.62 3.47
N GLY A 87 -10.46 5.28 2.32
CA GLY A 87 -10.37 3.95 1.71
C GLY A 87 -8.95 3.61 1.30
N ILE A 88 -8.26 4.56 0.65
CA ILE A 88 -6.85 4.43 0.26
C ILE A 88 -5.98 4.21 1.50
N TYR A 89 -6.14 5.03 2.55
CA TYR A 89 -5.43 4.86 3.82
C TYR A 89 -5.58 3.44 4.38
N ILE A 90 -6.81 2.93 4.47
CA ILE A 90 -7.08 1.58 4.99
C ILE A 90 -6.39 0.51 4.14
N ASN A 91 -6.43 0.63 2.82
CA ASN A 91 -5.79 -0.33 1.92
C ASN A 91 -4.27 -0.33 2.08
N LEU A 92 -3.66 0.86 2.16
CA LEU A 92 -2.21 1.02 2.36
C LEU A 92 -1.76 0.42 3.70
N VAL A 93 -2.50 0.67 4.79
CA VAL A 93 -2.19 0.09 6.12
C VAL A 93 -2.20 -1.44 6.04
N LYS A 94 -3.22 -2.03 5.42
CA LYS A 94 -3.33 -3.50 5.26
C LYS A 94 -2.18 -4.05 4.42
N LEU A 95 -1.83 -3.37 3.32
CA LEU A 95 -0.71 -3.78 2.46
C LEU A 95 0.61 -3.80 3.24
N VAL A 96 0.91 -2.73 3.97
CA VAL A 96 2.13 -2.63 4.78
C VAL A 96 2.18 -3.72 5.86
N GLN A 97 1.07 -3.93 6.58
CA GLN A 97 0.99 -4.97 7.63
C GLN A 97 1.17 -6.38 7.09
N MET A 98 0.66 -6.67 5.89
CA MET A 98 0.79 -7.99 5.26
C MET A 98 2.18 -8.25 4.71
N LYS A 99 2.91 -7.21 4.28
CA LYS A 99 4.16 -7.34 3.52
C LYS A 99 5.42 -6.98 4.30
N SER A 100 5.29 -6.22 5.38
CA SER A 100 6.44 -5.76 6.15
C SER A 100 6.29 -6.07 7.64
N ALA A 101 7.27 -6.78 8.20
CA ALA A 101 7.43 -6.89 9.65
C ALA A 101 8.21 -5.70 10.25
N VAL A 102 8.90 -4.93 9.40
CA VAL A 102 9.76 -3.81 9.80
C VAL A 102 8.93 -2.53 9.94
N HIS A 103 8.10 -2.25 8.94
CA HIS A 103 7.32 -1.02 8.89
C HIS A 103 6.02 -1.18 9.68
N LYS A 104 5.77 -0.25 10.60
CA LYS A 104 4.52 -0.16 11.36
C LYS A 104 3.75 1.07 10.88
N ALA A 105 2.67 0.84 10.14
CA ALA A 105 1.80 1.91 9.67
C ALA A 105 0.88 2.44 10.79
N PRO A 106 0.62 3.76 10.88
CA PRO A 106 1.20 4.80 10.03
C PRO A 106 2.67 5.11 10.33
N CYS A 107 3.49 5.29 9.27
CA CYS A 107 4.93 5.55 9.45
C CYS A 107 5.25 7.03 9.65
N PRO A 108 6.24 7.36 10.52
CA PRO A 108 6.65 8.74 10.70
C PRO A 108 7.16 9.35 9.37
N VAL A 109 6.72 10.56 9.08
CA VAL A 109 7.23 11.39 7.98
C VAL A 109 7.95 12.58 8.57
N ALA A 110 9.14 12.90 8.04
CA ALA A 110 9.88 14.07 8.48
C ALA A 110 9.19 15.33 7.93
N ALA A 111 9.04 16.36 8.76
CA ALA A 111 8.66 17.69 8.29
C ALA A 111 9.74 18.17 7.31
N GLY A 112 9.34 18.57 6.11
CA GLY A 112 10.28 18.91 5.04
C GLY A 112 9.55 19.55 3.87
N ASN A 113 10.04 19.31 2.65
CA ASN A 113 9.42 19.82 1.43
C ASN A 113 7.95 19.39 1.36
N THR A 114 7.10 20.29 0.88
CA THR A 114 5.69 20.00 0.61
C THR A 114 5.45 19.87 -0.89
N THR A 115 4.35 19.23 -1.26
CA THR A 115 3.83 19.14 -2.63
C THR A 115 2.31 19.29 -2.60
N SER A 116 1.68 19.54 -3.74
CA SER A 116 0.21 19.50 -3.81
C SER A 116 -0.29 18.07 -3.55
N LEU A 117 -1.48 17.92 -2.97
CA LEU A 117 -2.08 16.60 -2.77
C LEU A 117 -2.31 15.91 -4.13
N CYS A 118 -2.67 16.65 -5.17
CA CYS A 118 -2.82 16.11 -6.52
C CYS A 118 -1.53 15.46 -7.03
N ASP A 119 -0.40 16.16 -6.96
CA ASP A 119 0.89 15.62 -7.40
C ASP A 119 1.29 14.39 -6.57
N PHE A 120 1.08 14.44 -5.24
CA PHE A 120 1.31 13.30 -4.36
C PHE A 120 0.47 12.08 -4.77
N LEU A 121 -0.81 12.26 -5.10
CA LEU A 121 -1.71 11.16 -5.49
C LEU A 121 -1.33 10.58 -6.85
N GLU A 122 -0.86 11.40 -7.79
CA GLU A 122 -0.35 10.94 -9.08
C GLU A 122 0.93 10.10 -8.92
N ASP A 123 1.86 10.55 -8.08
CA ASP A 123 3.08 9.78 -7.80
C ASP A 123 2.79 8.49 -7.02
N LEU A 124 1.87 8.52 -6.06
CA LEU A 124 1.38 7.33 -5.38
C LEU A 124 0.74 6.35 -6.37
N GLN A 125 -0.06 6.84 -7.32
CA GLN A 125 -0.67 6.00 -8.35
C GLN A 125 0.40 5.28 -9.19
N LYS A 126 1.48 5.97 -9.58
CA LYS A 126 2.61 5.36 -10.31
C LYS A 126 3.28 4.26 -9.49
N VAL A 127 3.47 4.45 -8.19
CA VAL A 127 4.03 3.42 -7.29
C VAL A 127 3.12 2.19 -7.25
N LEU A 128 1.82 2.39 -7.04
CA LEU A 128 0.86 1.27 -6.99
C LEU A 128 0.79 0.53 -8.32
N GLN A 129 0.84 1.24 -9.45
CA GLN A 129 0.87 0.63 -10.78
C GLN A 129 2.13 -0.21 -11.03
N ARG A 130 3.30 0.21 -10.50
CA ARG A 130 4.52 -0.59 -10.54
C ARG A 130 4.35 -1.88 -9.73
N LEU A 131 3.85 -1.77 -8.50
CA LEU A 131 3.65 -2.92 -7.61
C LEU A 131 2.60 -3.91 -8.12
N VAL A 132 1.55 -3.45 -8.82
CA VAL A 132 0.57 -4.38 -9.41
C VAL A 132 1.23 -5.37 -10.36
N LYS A 133 2.28 -4.98 -11.09
CA LYS A 133 2.99 -5.88 -12.02
C LYS A 133 3.70 -7.02 -11.28
N ASP A 134 4.12 -6.77 -10.04
CA ASP A 134 4.82 -7.75 -9.21
C ASP A 134 3.86 -8.71 -8.49
N TYR A 135 2.58 -8.34 -8.40
CA TYR A 135 1.53 -9.10 -7.70
C TYR A 135 0.32 -9.47 -8.59
N SER A 136 0.46 -9.33 -9.90
CA SER A 136 -0.51 -9.87 -10.86
C SER A 136 -0.34 -11.38 -10.96
N VAL A 137 -1.38 -12.12 -10.53
CA VAL A 137 -1.62 -13.53 -10.89
C VAL A 137 -2.22 -13.58 -12.28
#